data_AF-G6C2K1-F1
#
_entry.id   AF-G6C2K1-F1
#
_cell.length_a   1.000
_cell.length_b   1.000
_cell.length_c   1.000
_cell.angle_alpha   90.00
_cell.angle_beta   90.00
_cell.angle_gamma   90.00
#
_symmetry.space_group_name_H-M   'P 1'
#
loop_
_entity.id
_entity.type
_entity.pdbx_description
1 polymer ?
#
loop_
_entity_poly.entity_id
_entity_poly.type
_entity_poly.pdbx_seq_one_letter_code
_entity_poly.pdbx_strand_id
1 'polypeptide(L)'
;MKKIILISCLILSFTSFAGINDLPENVEKKIRSAVSTTSGADRRETYDWYKDSYLEMVDRLDKAGIPQTDKEMIIKRLEAMYGANYPKQLARVNDEINDYKGLVSRIREEQNATQQKIEAQNKKSKEEIVSILSSSSIPKADLAKIEENAKAEYPNDYTLQKAYIKGAIKTYNDLKK
;
A
#
# COMPACT_ATOMS: atom_id res chain seq x y z
N MET A 1 13.76 1.66 21.11
CA MET A 1 12.60 0.80 20.76
C MET A 1 12.27 0.99 19.28
N LYS A 2 12.50 -0.01 18.43
CA LYS A 2 12.26 0.10 16.98
C LYS A 2 10.77 -0.09 16.69
N LYS A 3 10.03 1.00 16.51
CA LYS A 3 8.71 0.97 15.87
C LYS A 3 8.91 1.02 14.36
N ILE A 4 9.29 -0.11 13.78
CA ILE A 4 9.05 -0.32 12.35
C ILE A 4 7.54 -0.41 12.24
N ILE A 5 6.90 0.65 11.74
CA ILE A 5 5.51 0.58 11.30
C ILE A 5 5.53 -0.30 10.05
N LEU A 6 5.61 -1.60 10.28
CA LEU A 6 5.22 -2.63 9.34
C LEU A 6 3.73 -2.42 9.17
N ILE A 7 3.34 -1.76 8.09
CA ILE A 7 1.99 -1.83 7.56
C ILE A 7 1.81 -3.31 7.23
N SER A 8 1.31 -4.07 8.21
CA SER A 8 0.96 -5.46 8.05
C SER A 8 -0.19 -5.46 7.05
N CYS A 9 0.11 -5.84 5.81
CA CYS A 9 -0.91 -6.45 4.96
C CYS A 9 -1.39 -7.68 5.73
N LEU A 10 -2.47 -7.49 6.50
CA LEU A 10 -3.15 -8.55 7.21
C LEU A 10 -3.74 -9.47 6.14
N ILE A 11 -2.97 -10.48 5.74
CA ILE A 11 -3.45 -11.56 4.90
C ILE A 11 -4.40 -12.38 5.77
N LEU A 12 -5.64 -11.90 5.89
CA LEU A 12 -6.75 -12.74 6.30
C LEU A 12 -6.91 -13.78 5.21
N SER A 13 -6.41 -14.97 5.49
CA SER A 13 -6.47 -16.15 4.64
C SER A 13 -7.92 -16.64 4.65
N PHE A 14 -8.75 -16.04 3.80
CA PHE A 14 -10.01 -16.63 3.41
C PHE A 14 -9.76 -17.54 2.21
N THR A 15 -10.30 -18.74 2.32
CA THR A 15 -10.18 -19.87 1.41
C THR A 15 -10.14 -19.42 -0.05
N SER A 16 -9.03 -19.75 -0.71
CA SER A 16 -8.86 -19.71 -2.14
C SER A 16 -10.11 -20.31 -2.80
N PHE A 17 -10.82 -19.52 -3.60
CA PHE A 17 -11.90 -20.01 -4.45
C PHE A 17 -11.27 -20.88 -5.55
N ALA A 18 -10.94 -22.12 -5.18
CA ALA A 18 -10.39 -23.11 -6.08
C ALA A 18 -11.55 -23.86 -6.75
N GLY A 19 -11.73 -23.63 -8.05
CA GLY A 19 -12.17 -24.65 -9.00
C GLY A 19 -13.60 -25.19 -8.87
N ILE A 20 -14.61 -24.31 -8.77
CA ILE A 20 -15.98 -24.70 -9.10
C ILE A 20 -16.50 -23.68 -10.12
N ASN A 21 -16.91 -24.14 -11.32
CA ASN A 21 -17.58 -23.34 -12.35
C ASN A 21 -18.99 -22.87 -11.94
N ASP A 22 -19.30 -22.97 -10.64
CA ASP A 22 -20.57 -22.59 -10.06
C ASP A 22 -20.50 -21.14 -9.63
N LEU A 23 -21.55 -20.42 -10.01
CA LEU A 23 -21.72 -19.04 -9.64
C LEU A 23 -21.99 -18.94 -8.14
N PRO A 24 -21.52 -17.88 -7.47
CA PRO A 24 -22.04 -17.53 -6.16
C PRO A 24 -23.57 -17.39 -6.24
N GLU A 25 -24.29 -17.91 -5.24
CA GLU A 25 -25.76 -17.97 -5.23
C GLU A 25 -26.41 -16.60 -5.49
N ASN A 26 -25.82 -15.53 -4.93
CA ASN A 26 -26.29 -14.17 -5.15
C ASN A 26 -26.12 -13.70 -6.61
N VAL A 27 -25.04 -14.10 -7.27
CA VAL A 27 -24.76 -13.80 -8.68
C VAL A 27 -25.73 -14.59 -9.55
N GLU A 28 -25.91 -15.88 -9.28
CA GLU A 28 -26.86 -16.70 -10.02
C GLU A 28 -28.28 -16.12 -9.95
N LYS A 29 -28.73 -15.72 -8.76
CA LYS A 29 -30.03 -15.08 -8.56
C LYS A 29 -30.16 -13.78 -9.37
N LYS A 30 -29.12 -12.94 -9.39
CA LYS A 30 -29.08 -11.70 -10.18
C LYS A 30 -29.18 -11.98 -11.68
N ILE A 31 -28.44 -12.96 -12.20
CA ILE A 31 -28.50 -13.36 -13.61
C ILE A 31 -29.90 -13.87 -13.97
N ARG A 32 -30.45 -14.78 -13.17
CA ARG A 32 -31.82 -15.31 -13.38
C ARG A 32 -32.87 -14.21 -13.39
N SER A 33 -32.71 -13.19 -12.54
CA SER A 33 -33.57 -12.02 -12.51
C SER A 33 -33.39 -11.15 -13.76
N ALA A 34 -32.15 -10.93 -14.20
CA ALA A 34 -31.85 -10.10 -15.38
C ALA A 34 -32.40 -10.69 -16.69
N VAL A 35 -32.41 -12.02 -16.82
CA VAL A 35 -32.92 -12.72 -18.00
C VAL A 35 -34.40 -13.12 -17.90
N SER A 36 -35.10 -12.63 -16.87
CA SER A 36 -36.45 -13.13 -16.53
C SER A 36 -37.52 -12.82 -17.59
N THR A 37 -37.34 -11.75 -18.36
CA THR A 37 -38.25 -11.32 -19.43
C THR A 37 -38.00 -12.04 -20.76
N THR A 38 -36.86 -12.72 -20.91
CA THR A 38 -36.54 -13.55 -22.07
C THR A 38 -37.16 -14.94 -21.92
N SER A 39 -37.53 -15.58 -23.03
CA SER A 39 -38.17 -16.91 -23.05
C SER A 39 -37.44 -17.89 -23.97
N GLY A 40 -37.73 -19.19 -23.81
CA GLY A 40 -37.25 -20.23 -24.73
C GLY A 40 -35.72 -20.37 -24.83
N ALA A 41 -35.21 -20.52 -26.05
CA ALA A 41 -33.79 -20.66 -26.34
C ALA A 41 -33.00 -19.39 -25.98
N ASP A 42 -33.53 -18.22 -26.34
CA ASP A 42 -32.92 -16.91 -26.11
C ASP A 42 -32.64 -16.67 -24.61
N ARG A 43 -33.51 -17.14 -23.72
CA ARG A 43 -33.28 -17.05 -22.27
C ARG A 43 -32.05 -17.83 -21.82
N ARG A 44 -31.86 -19.03 -22.38
CA ARG A 44 -30.72 -19.89 -22.03
C ARG A 44 -29.42 -19.29 -22.54
N GLU A 45 -29.40 -18.86 -23.80
CA GLU A 45 -28.24 -18.20 -24.39
C GLU A 45 -27.86 -16.91 -23.63
N THR A 46 -28.85 -16.08 -23.29
CA THR A 46 -28.59 -14.86 -22.51
C THR A 46 -28.07 -15.19 -21.11
N TYR A 47 -28.60 -16.23 -20.46
CA TYR A 47 -28.12 -16.69 -19.16
C TYR A 47 -26.67 -17.14 -19.22
N ASP A 48 -26.33 -17.99 -20.20
CA ASP A 48 -24.98 -18.51 -20.39
C ASP A 48 -23.99 -17.37 -20.68
N TRP A 49 -24.37 -16.42 -21.55
CA TRP A 49 -23.55 -15.24 -21.82
C TRP A 49 -23.26 -14.41 -20.57
N TYR A 50 -24.25 -14.20 -19.70
CA TYR A 50 -24.08 -13.48 -18.44
C TYR A 50 -23.19 -14.26 -17.46
N LYS A 51 -23.37 -15.58 -17.39
CA LYS A 51 -22.56 -16.48 -16.56
C LYS A 51 -21.09 -16.43 -16.99
N ASP A 52 -20.83 -16.65 -18.27
CA ASP A 52 -19.48 -16.64 -18.83
C ASP A 52 -18.82 -15.28 -18.65
N SER A 53 -19.58 -14.19 -18.85
CA SER A 53 -19.06 -12.84 -18.65
C SER A 53 -18.61 -12.59 -17.20
N TYR A 54 -19.38 -13.07 -16.23
CA TYR A 54 -18.99 -12.96 -14.81
C TYR A 54 -17.74 -13.78 -14.50
N LEU A 55 -17.70 -15.05 -14.93
CA LEU A 55 -16.57 -15.94 -14.66
C LEU A 55 -15.28 -15.42 -15.31
N GLU A 56 -15.35 -14.94 -16.55
CA GLU A 56 -14.20 -14.35 -17.22
C GLU A 56 -13.72 -13.06 -16.54
N MET A 57 -14.64 -12.22 -16.05
CA MET A 57 -14.28 -11.01 -15.31
C MET A 57 -13.48 -11.35 -14.04
N VAL A 58 -13.94 -12.35 -13.28
CA VAL A 58 -13.26 -12.81 -12.06
C VAL A 58 -11.90 -13.41 -12.39
N ASP A 59 -11.81 -14.26 -13.42
CA ASP A 59 -10.55 -14.85 -13.88
C ASP A 59 -9.51 -13.79 -14.29
N ARG A 60 -9.93 -12.72 -14.98
CA ARG A 60 -9.06 -11.59 -15.33
C ARG A 60 -8.53 -10.88 -14.09
N LEU A 61 -9.38 -10.67 -13.07
CA LEU A 61 -8.97 -10.05 -11.81
C LEU A 61 -8.00 -10.95 -11.04
N ASP A 62 -8.24 -12.26 -11.01
CA ASP A 62 -7.37 -13.24 -10.35
C ASP A 62 -5.98 -13.29 -11.01
N LYS A 63 -5.92 -13.23 -12.34
CA LYS A 63 -4.67 -13.19 -13.11
C LYS A 63 -3.96 -11.84 -13.07
N ALA A 64 -4.62 -10.77 -12.63
CA ALA A 64 -4.06 -9.43 -12.64
C ALA A 64 -3.01 -9.17 -11.54
N GLY A 65 -2.83 -10.09 -10.59
CA GLY A 65 -1.91 -9.94 -9.46
C GLY A 65 -2.40 -8.91 -8.43
N ILE A 66 -3.71 -8.65 -8.40
CA ILE A 66 -4.36 -7.70 -7.49
C ILE A 66 -4.71 -8.42 -6.18
N PRO A 67 -4.44 -7.82 -5.00
CA PRO A 67 -4.87 -8.35 -3.71
C PRO A 67 -6.39 -8.58 -3.66
N GLN A 68 -6.83 -9.62 -2.94
CA GLN A 68 -8.24 -10.02 -2.88
C GLN A 68 -9.19 -8.87 -2.48
N THR A 69 -8.81 -8.10 -1.47
CA THR A 69 -9.59 -6.94 -0.99
C THR A 69 -9.81 -5.89 -2.08
N ASP A 70 -8.82 -5.69 -2.93
CA ASP A 70 -8.88 -4.69 -4.00
C ASP A 70 -9.68 -5.22 -5.20
N LYS A 71 -9.60 -6.53 -5.49
CA LYS A 71 -10.47 -7.19 -6.48
C LYS A 71 -11.95 -7.04 -6.11
N GLU A 72 -12.30 -7.28 -4.85
CA GLU A 72 -13.67 -7.11 -4.35
C GLU A 72 -14.15 -5.66 -4.46
N MET A 73 -13.26 -4.70 -4.24
CA MET A 73 -13.58 -3.28 -4.40
C MET A 73 -13.88 -2.93 -5.87
N ILE A 74 -13.08 -3.45 -6.81
CA ILE A 74 -13.32 -3.30 -8.25
C ILE A 74 -14.68 -3.91 -8.62
N ILE A 75 -14.97 -5.13 -8.17
CA ILE A 75 -16.27 -5.80 -8.43
C ILE A 75 -17.42 -4.98 -7.88
N LYS A 76 -17.31 -4.45 -6.64
CA LYS A 76 -18.35 -3.59 -6.04
C LYS A 76 -18.58 -2.31 -6.85
N ARG A 77 -17.52 -1.67 -7.37
CA ARG A 77 -17.66 -0.48 -8.24
C ARG A 77 -18.36 -0.82 -9.55
N LEU A 78 -17.92 -1.89 -10.22
CA LEU A 78 -18.54 -2.37 -11.46
C LEU A 78 -20.02 -2.71 -11.25
N GLU A 79 -20.36 -3.37 -10.14
CA GLU A 79 -21.74 -3.66 -9.78
C GLU A 79 -22.56 -2.38 -9.50
N ALA A 80 -21.98 -1.40 -8.81
CA ALA A 80 -22.65 -0.12 -8.55
C ALA A 80 -22.95 0.66 -9.84
N MET A 81 -22.08 0.56 -10.85
CA MET A 81 -22.24 1.26 -12.13
C MET A 81 -23.15 0.54 -13.13
N TYR A 82 -23.07 -0.79 -13.18
CA TYR A 82 -23.69 -1.59 -14.23
C TYR A 82 -24.75 -2.59 -13.72
N GLY A 83 -24.98 -2.65 -12.41
CA GLY A 83 -25.94 -3.58 -11.80
C GLY A 83 -25.61 -5.03 -12.17
N ALA A 84 -26.61 -5.83 -12.51
CA ALA A 84 -26.42 -7.22 -12.94
C ALA A 84 -25.96 -7.39 -14.41
N ASN A 85 -25.59 -6.31 -15.12
CA ASN A 85 -25.12 -6.39 -16.51
C ASN A 85 -23.65 -6.85 -16.57
N TYR A 86 -23.42 -8.14 -16.32
CA TYR A 86 -22.08 -8.74 -16.30
C TYR A 86 -21.30 -8.62 -17.62
N PRO A 87 -21.92 -8.72 -18.81
CA PRO A 87 -21.20 -8.41 -20.04
C PRO A 87 -20.64 -6.98 -20.08
N LYS A 88 -21.38 -6.00 -19.55
CA LYS A 88 -20.89 -4.62 -19.46
C LYS A 88 -19.79 -4.47 -18.40
N GLN A 89 -19.90 -5.16 -17.27
CA GLN A 89 -18.84 -5.18 -16.26
C GLN A 89 -17.55 -5.79 -16.82
N LEU A 90 -17.63 -6.93 -17.52
CA LEU A 90 -16.50 -7.58 -18.19
C LEU A 90 -15.83 -6.64 -19.21
N ALA A 91 -16.62 -5.89 -19.98
CA ALA A 91 -16.09 -4.92 -20.94
C ALA A 91 -15.28 -3.78 -20.29
N ARG A 92 -15.42 -3.57 -18.97
CA ARG A 92 -14.78 -2.49 -18.21
C ARG A 92 -13.71 -2.96 -17.24
N VAL A 93 -13.65 -4.25 -16.92
CA VAL A 93 -12.72 -4.78 -15.91
C VAL A 93 -11.25 -4.51 -16.24
N ASN A 94 -10.88 -4.50 -17.53
CA ASN A 94 -9.50 -4.21 -17.93
C ASN A 94 -9.13 -2.75 -17.66
N ASP A 95 -10.07 -1.81 -17.84
CA ASP A 95 -9.85 -0.40 -17.52
C ASP A 95 -9.60 -0.25 -16.01
N GLU A 96 -10.44 -0.87 -15.17
CA GLU A 96 -10.27 -0.87 -13.71
C GLU A 96 -8.95 -1.51 -13.24
N ILE A 97 -8.54 -2.61 -13.88
CA ILE A 97 -7.24 -3.26 -13.60
C ILE A 97 -6.07 -2.33 -13.96
N ASN A 98 -6.17 -1.62 -15.08
CA ASN A 98 -5.12 -0.70 -15.52
C ASN A 98 -5.03 0.52 -14.61
N ASP A 99 -6.17 1.09 -14.21
CA ASP A 99 -6.24 2.21 -13.28
C ASP A 99 -5.62 1.83 -11.93
N TYR A 100 -5.93 0.64 -11.42
CA TYR A 100 -5.32 0.10 -10.21
C TYR A 100 -3.79 0.00 -10.34
N LYS A 101 -3.29 -0.61 -11.41
CA LYS A 101 -1.84 -0.76 -11.65
C LYS A 101 -1.14 0.58 -11.78
N GLY A 102 -1.80 1.58 -12.40
CA GLY A 102 -1.31 2.95 -12.48
C GLY A 102 -1.21 3.62 -11.11
N LEU A 103 -2.24 3.45 -10.27
CA LEU A 103 -2.22 3.95 -8.89
C LEU A 103 -1.08 3.32 -8.07
N VAL A 104 -0.96 2.00 -8.09
CA VAL A 104 0.10 1.28 -7.35
C VAL A 104 1.49 1.73 -7.79
N SER A 105 1.70 1.92 -9.10
CA SER A 105 2.98 2.40 -9.63
C SER A 105 3.33 3.79 -9.10
N ARG A 106 2.38 4.74 -9.13
CA ARG A 106 2.58 6.09 -8.59
C ARG A 106 2.90 6.09 -7.10
N ILE A 107 2.15 5.31 -6.31
CA ILE A 107 2.40 5.19 -4.86
C ILE A 107 3.83 4.67 -4.61
N ARG A 108 4.26 3.66 -5.37
CA ARG A 108 5.63 3.12 -5.24
C ARG A 108 6.69 4.16 -5.59
N GLU A 109 6.49 4.92 -6.66
CA GLU A 109 7.41 5.99 -7.07
C GLU A 109 7.51 7.08 -6.00
N GLU A 110 6.38 7.52 -5.44
CA GLU A 110 6.32 8.51 -4.37
C GLU A 110 7.01 8.03 -3.09
N GLN A 111 6.80 6.76 -2.72
CA GLN A 111 7.48 6.14 -1.57
C GLN A 111 8.99 6.07 -1.79
N ASN A 112 9.43 5.64 -2.97
CA ASN A 112 10.85 5.57 -3.32
C ASN A 112 11.50 6.97 -3.29
N ALA A 113 10.86 7.98 -3.87
CA ALA A 113 11.36 9.35 -3.86
C ALA A 113 11.45 9.92 -2.43
N THR A 114 10.46 9.62 -1.58
CA THR A 114 10.47 10.01 -0.17
C THR A 114 11.59 9.32 0.60
N GLN A 115 11.78 8.02 0.39
CA GLN A 115 12.85 7.24 1.02
C GLN A 115 14.24 7.77 0.62
N GLN A 116 14.45 8.05 -0.68
CA GLN A 116 15.70 8.65 -1.16
C GLN A 116 15.98 10.01 -0.52
N LYS A 117 14.96 10.86 -0.35
CA LYS A 117 15.10 12.16 0.35
C LYS A 117 15.51 11.97 1.81
N ILE A 118 14.89 11.03 2.52
CA ILE A 118 15.22 10.70 3.92
C ILE A 118 16.66 10.20 4.02
N GLU A 119 17.07 9.30 3.14
CA GLU A 119 18.44 8.75 3.10
C GLU A 119 19.48 9.83 2.81
N ALA A 120 19.23 10.69 1.82
CA ALA A 120 20.11 11.81 1.49
C ALA A 120 20.24 12.78 2.68
N GLN A 121 19.12 13.11 3.34
CA GLN A 121 19.11 13.98 4.50
C GLN A 121 19.83 13.37 5.70
N ASN A 122 19.68 12.06 5.92
CA ASN A 122 20.42 11.34 6.96
C ASN A 122 21.92 11.29 6.67
N LYS A 123 22.32 11.03 5.43
CA LYS A 123 23.73 11.06 5.02
C LYS A 123 24.34 12.44 5.28
N LYS A 124 23.68 13.51 4.83
CA LYS A 124 24.10 14.89 5.09
C LYS A 124 24.20 15.19 6.58
N SER A 125 23.21 14.78 7.36
CA SER A 125 23.23 15.01 8.81
C SER A 125 24.35 14.25 9.52
N LYS A 126 24.70 13.05 9.03
CA LYS A 126 25.84 12.27 9.54
C LYS A 126 27.17 13.01 9.33
N GLU A 127 27.37 13.59 8.15
CA GLU A 127 28.57 14.40 7.84
C GLU A 127 28.61 15.67 8.72
N GLU A 128 27.47 16.36 8.89
CA GLU A 128 27.37 17.55 9.73
C GLU A 128 27.62 17.26 11.22
N ILE A 129 27.21 16.10 11.74
CA ILE A 129 27.51 15.69 13.13
C ILE A 129 29.02 15.66 13.36
N VAL A 130 29.80 15.10 12.42
CA VAL A 130 31.26 15.05 12.54
C VAL A 130 31.84 16.47 12.66
N SER A 131 31.35 17.39 11.82
CA SER A 131 31.76 18.80 11.87
C SER A 131 31.39 19.47 13.21
N ILE A 132 30.17 19.27 13.71
CA ILE A 132 29.70 19.83 14.98
C ILE A 132 30.55 19.33 16.15
N LEU A 133 30.81 18.03 16.21
CA LEU A 133 31.62 17.44 17.27
C LEU A 133 33.07 17.94 17.21
N SER A 134 33.65 18.07 16.01
CA SER A 134 35.03 18.55 15.83
C SER A 134 35.24 20.02 16.18
N SER A 135 34.21 20.85 16.01
CA SER A 135 34.27 22.30 16.25
C SER A 135 33.82 22.71 17.66
N SER A 136 33.32 21.76 18.46
CA SER A 136 32.84 22.03 19.81
C SER A 136 33.99 22.28 20.79
N SER A 137 33.80 23.26 21.68
CA SER A 137 34.73 23.59 22.78
C SER A 137 34.54 22.73 24.03
N ILE A 138 33.56 21.83 24.03
CA ILE A 138 33.28 20.93 25.15
C ILE A 138 34.41 19.89 25.29
N PRO A 139 34.78 19.48 26.53
CA PRO A 139 35.73 18.39 26.75
C PRO A 139 35.36 17.11 25.98
N LYS A 140 36.35 16.46 25.38
CA LYS A 140 36.14 15.28 24.52
C LYS A 140 35.36 14.15 25.20
N ALA A 141 35.59 13.92 26.50
CA ALA A 141 34.90 12.88 27.26
C ALA A 141 33.40 13.15 27.41
N ASP A 142 33.00 14.41 27.57
CA ASP A 142 31.60 14.80 27.68
C ASP A 142 30.91 14.76 26.31
N LEU A 143 31.61 15.18 25.24
CA LEU A 143 31.11 15.08 23.87
C LEU A 143 30.85 13.62 23.46
N ALA A 144 31.74 12.70 23.82
CA ALA A 144 31.58 11.28 23.52
C ALA A 144 30.29 10.71 24.15
N LYS A 145 29.99 11.09 25.41
CA LYS A 145 28.74 10.70 26.08
C LYS A 145 27.50 11.27 25.39
N ILE A 146 27.54 12.53 24.97
CA ILE A 146 26.44 13.17 24.22
C ILE A 146 26.18 12.42 22.90
N GLU A 147 27.24 12.09 22.17
CA GLU A 147 27.14 11.34 20.91
C GLU A 147 26.58 9.93 21.12
N GLU A 148 27.05 9.22 22.14
CA GLU A 148 26.55 7.88 22.49
C GLU A 148 25.07 7.90 22.86
N ASN A 149 24.65 8.87 23.69
CA ASN A 149 23.24 9.05 24.05
C ASN A 149 22.37 9.34 22.82
N ALA A 150 22.85 10.18 21.90
CA ALA A 150 22.14 10.46 20.66
C ALA A 150 21.92 9.18 19.81
N LYS A 151 22.97 8.36 19.67
CA LYS A 151 22.90 7.08 18.94
C LYS A 151 21.95 6.07 19.60
N ALA A 152 21.92 6.04 20.93
CA ALA A 152 21.04 5.16 21.69
C ALA A 152 19.56 5.59 21.57
N GLU A 153 19.28 6.89 21.67
CA GLU A 153 17.93 7.44 21.61
C GLU A 153 17.35 7.40 20.19
N TYR A 154 18.17 7.70 19.19
CA TYR A 154 17.77 7.79 17.77
C TYR A 154 18.60 6.87 16.87
N PRO A 155 18.44 5.53 16.95
CA PRO A 155 19.22 4.61 16.14
C PRO A 155 19.00 4.83 14.65
N ASN A 156 20.09 5.06 13.91
CA ASN A 156 20.12 5.29 12.45
C ASN A 156 19.38 6.53 11.94
N ASP A 157 18.80 7.36 12.81
CA ASP A 157 18.24 8.66 12.45
C ASP A 157 19.25 9.76 12.78
N TYR A 158 20.17 10.00 11.84
CA TYR A 158 21.20 11.01 11.99
C TYR A 158 20.65 12.43 12.00
N THR A 159 19.44 12.65 11.49
CA THR A 159 18.78 13.96 11.55
C THR A 159 18.38 14.29 12.99
N LEU A 160 17.74 13.34 13.68
CA LEU A 160 17.38 13.49 15.10
C LEU A 160 18.61 13.43 16.02
N GLN A 161 19.59 12.56 15.73
CA GLN A 161 20.86 12.57 16.46
C GLN A 161 21.53 13.95 16.40
N LYS A 162 21.57 14.57 15.23
CA LYS A 162 22.14 15.91 15.05
C LYS A 162 21.40 16.96 15.88
N ALA A 163 20.06 16.93 15.87
CA ALA A 163 19.24 17.85 16.66
C ALA A 163 19.50 17.67 18.17
N TYR A 164 19.55 16.43 18.64
CA TYR A 164 19.88 16.10 20.03
C TYR A 164 21.26 16.62 20.42
N ILE A 165 22.30 16.31 19.62
CA ILE A 165 23.68 16.73 19.88
C ILE A 165 23.77 18.25 19.97
N LYS A 166 23.17 18.98 19.01
CA LYS A 166 23.13 20.46 19.05
C LYS A 166 22.47 20.99 20.31
N GLY A 167 21.34 20.40 20.71
CA GLY A 167 20.63 20.77 21.94
C GLY A 167 21.49 20.55 23.19
N ALA A 168 22.08 19.36 23.32
CA ALA A 168 22.93 19.00 24.46
C ALA A 168 24.18 19.89 24.57
N ILE A 169 24.85 20.18 23.44
CA ILE A 169 25.99 21.10 23.42
C ILE A 169 25.58 22.49 23.90
N LYS A 170 24.44 23.00 23.42
CA LYS A 170 23.92 24.31 23.83
C LYS A 170 23.66 24.34 25.34
N THR A 171 22.93 23.37 25.87
CA THR A 171 22.63 23.27 27.30
C THR A 171 23.89 23.17 28.14
N TYR A 172 24.88 22.38 27.72
CA TYR A 172 26.16 22.28 28.43
C TYR A 172 26.88 23.64 28.52
N ASN A 173 26.91 24.39 27.41
CA ASN A 173 27.55 25.70 27.38
C ASN A 173 26.79 26.75 28.19
N ASP A 174 25.46 26.68 28.22
CA ASP A 174 24.61 27.59 28.99
C ASP A 174 24.75 27.35 30.51
N LEU A 175 24.97 26.11 30.95
CA LEU A 175 25.18 25.76 32.37
C LEU A 175 26.58 26.08 32.91
N LYS A 176 27.56 26.34 32.03
CA LYS A 176 28.93 26.74 32.42
C LYS A 176 29.12 28.25 32.53
N LYS A 177 28.14 29.05 32.09
CA LYS A 177 28.11 30.50 32.28
C LYS A 177 27.59 30.84 33.67
#